data_AF-A0A7X0AT74-F1
#
_entry.id   AF-A0A7X0AT74-F1
#
_cell.length_a   1.000
_cell.length_b   1.000
_cell.length_c   1.000
_cell.angle_alpha   90.00
_cell.angle_beta   90.00
_cell.angle_gamma   90.00
#
_symmetry.space_group_name_H-M   'P 1'
#
loop_
_entity.id
_entity.type
_entity.pdbx_description
1 polymer ?
#
loop_
_entity_poly.entity_id
_entity_poly.type
_entity_poly.pdbx_seq_one_letter_code
_entity_poly.pdbx_strand_id
1 'polypeptide(L)'
;MRAFLVILAALSLSQDVWSAERDANLQLAAHAQAQESQSQATLGITLREISLLLQADPHVFARKETLEQDGSWSLLKDLEVKGFVEIHESHTLPDGDAKMLGVSVVQYRASVKGRAVVAAINTK
;
A
#
# COMPACT_ATOMS: atom_id res chain seq x y z
N MET A 1 37.61 31.18 26.01
CA MET A 1 36.25 30.93 26.55
C MET A 1 35.12 31.05 25.53
N ARG A 2 35.07 32.09 24.68
CA ARG A 2 33.96 32.26 23.71
C ARG A 2 33.77 31.10 22.71
N ALA A 3 34.85 30.54 22.16
CA ALA A 3 34.75 29.44 21.19
C ALA A 3 34.19 28.13 21.79
N PHE A 4 34.44 27.85 23.06
CA PHE A 4 33.96 26.64 23.74
C PHE A 4 32.44 26.68 23.96
N LEU A 5 31.88 27.86 24.26
CA LEU A 5 30.43 28.06 24.43
C LEU A 5 29.65 27.90 23.12
N VAL A 6 30.25 28.30 21.98
CA VAL A 6 29.63 28.15 20.65
C VAL A 6 29.53 26.68 20.26
N ILE A 7 30.59 25.89 20.53
CA ILE A 7 30.60 24.45 20.25
C ILE A 7 29.57 23.73 21.14
N LEU A 8 29.49 24.08 22.43
CA LEU A 8 28.53 23.47 23.35
C LEU A 8 27.08 23.74 22.94
N ALA A 9 26.77 24.97 22.49
CA ALA A 9 25.43 25.33 22.02
C ALA A 9 25.05 24.62 20.70
N ALA A 10 26.02 24.44 19.79
CA ALA A 10 25.79 23.69 18.55
C ALA A 10 25.53 22.19 18.83
N LEU A 11 26.22 21.62 19.82
CA LEU A 11 26.02 20.23 20.26
C LEU A 11 24.68 20.01 20.99
N SER A 12 24.21 20.97 21.79
CA SER A 12 22.89 20.86 22.42
C SER A 12 21.77 20.96 21.39
N LEU A 13 21.87 21.91 20.45
CA LEU A 13 20.90 22.06 19.36
C LEU A 13 20.83 20.80 18.47
N SER A 14 21.97 20.14 18.20
CA SER A 14 21.97 18.92 17.40
C SER A 14 21.37 17.72 18.14
N GLN A 15 21.57 17.64 19.47
CA GLN A 15 20.92 16.62 20.31
C GLN A 15 19.40 16.82 20.38
N ASP A 16 18.94 18.06 20.52
CA ASP A 16 17.52 18.40 20.57
C ASP A 16 16.81 18.06 19.25
N VAL A 17 17.44 18.38 18.11
CA VAL A 17 16.91 18.05 16.77
C VAL A 17 16.84 16.53 16.58
N TRP A 18 17.87 15.79 16.95
CA TRP A 18 17.88 14.33 16.81
C TRP A 18 16.86 13.64 17.72
N SER A 19 16.66 14.15 18.94
CA SER A 19 15.62 13.65 19.83
C SER A 19 14.22 13.92 19.27
N ALA A 20 13.97 15.14 18.78
CA ALA A 20 12.68 15.51 18.20
C ALA A 20 12.36 14.67 16.94
N GLU A 21 13.35 14.39 16.10
CA GLU A 21 13.18 13.53 14.92
C GLU A 21 12.85 12.09 15.31
N ARG A 22 13.53 11.54 16.33
CA ARG A 22 13.19 10.21 16.86
C ARG A 22 11.76 10.18 17.39
N ASP A 23 11.36 11.17 18.19
CA ASP A 23 10.03 11.21 18.79
C ASP A 23 8.95 11.33 17.71
N ALA A 24 9.19 12.14 16.68
CA ALA A 24 8.31 12.22 15.51
C ALA A 24 8.19 10.86 14.79
N ASN A 25 9.31 10.17 14.56
CA ASN A 25 9.30 8.84 13.94
C ASN A 25 8.56 7.80 14.79
N LEU A 26 8.69 7.84 16.12
CA LEU A 26 7.95 6.96 17.03
C LEU A 26 6.44 7.24 16.98
N GLN A 27 6.04 8.52 16.97
CA GLN A 27 4.63 8.91 16.84
C GLN A 27 4.05 8.47 15.49
N LEU A 28 4.79 8.64 14.39
CA LEU A 28 4.40 8.17 13.06
C LEU A 28 4.22 6.65 13.02
N ALA A 29 5.16 5.90 13.61
CA ALA A 29 5.06 4.44 13.70
C ALA A 29 3.84 3.99 14.54
N ALA A 30 3.59 4.64 15.68
CA ALA A 30 2.44 4.36 16.52
C ALA A 30 1.12 4.66 15.80
N HIS A 31 1.08 5.77 15.05
CA HIS A 31 -0.10 6.13 14.26
C HIS A 31 -0.34 5.14 13.12
N ALA A 32 0.70 4.75 12.38
CA ALA A 32 0.60 3.72 11.33
C ALA A 32 0.10 2.39 11.91
N GLN A 33 0.60 1.96 13.07
CA GLN A 33 0.14 0.75 13.75
C GLN A 33 -1.33 0.84 14.19
N ALA A 34 -1.76 2.01 14.68
CA ALA A 34 -3.16 2.24 15.05
C ALA A 34 -4.08 2.16 13.82
N GLN A 35 -3.67 2.73 12.69
CA GLN A 35 -4.41 2.65 11.42
C GLN A 35 -4.48 1.22 10.89
N GLU A 36 -3.38 0.47 10.94
CA GLU A 36 -3.34 -0.95 10.57
C GLU A 36 -4.31 -1.77 11.43
N SER A 37 -4.26 -1.59 12.75
CA SER A 37 -5.16 -2.28 13.69
C SER A 37 -6.63 -1.93 13.43
N GLN A 38 -6.93 -0.67 13.15
CA GLN A 38 -8.29 -0.23 12.84
C GLN A 38 -8.80 -0.81 11.51
N SER A 39 -7.95 -0.85 10.48
CA SER A 39 -8.27 -1.44 9.19
C SER A 39 -8.63 -2.91 9.33
N GLN A 40 -7.80 -3.67 10.04
CA GLN A 40 -8.03 -5.09 10.30
C GLN A 40 -9.31 -5.31 11.12
N ALA A 41 -9.56 -4.50 12.15
CA ALA A 41 -10.76 -4.62 12.98
C ALA A 41 -12.06 -4.27 12.24
N THR A 42 -12.02 -3.31 11.31
CA THR A 42 -13.22 -2.81 10.63
C THR A 42 -13.53 -3.56 9.35
N LEU A 43 -12.49 -3.84 8.54
CA LEU A 43 -12.64 -4.37 7.19
C LEU A 43 -12.04 -5.77 7.02
N GLY A 44 -11.26 -6.26 8.00
CA GLY A 44 -10.57 -7.55 7.91
C GLY A 44 -9.42 -7.57 6.89
N ILE A 45 -8.91 -6.39 6.50
CA ILE A 45 -7.84 -6.22 5.53
C ILE A 45 -6.79 -5.24 6.07
N THR A 46 -5.56 -5.39 5.60
CA THR A 46 -4.40 -4.56 5.92
C THR A 46 -4.41 -3.24 5.15
N LEU A 47 -3.61 -2.26 5.57
CA LEU A 47 -3.45 -1.00 4.81
C LEU A 47 -2.86 -1.24 3.41
N ARG A 48 -2.02 -2.27 3.25
CA ARG A 48 -1.45 -2.65 1.96
C ARG A 48 -2.52 -3.20 1.02
N GLU A 49 -3.44 -4.02 1.54
CA GLU A 49 -4.61 -4.50 0.80
C GLU A 49 -5.56 -3.34 0.44
N ILE A 50 -5.76 -2.35 1.32
CA ILE A 50 -6.52 -1.14 0.99
C ILE A 50 -5.87 -0.37 -0.18
N SER A 51 -4.55 -0.21 -0.15
CA SER A 51 -3.82 0.45 -1.24
C SER A 51 -4.02 -0.26 -2.59
N LEU A 52 -3.96 -1.59 -2.60
CA LEU A 52 -4.24 -2.39 -3.80
C LEU A 52 -5.70 -2.27 -4.25
N LEU A 53 -6.64 -2.22 -3.31
CA LEU A 53 -8.06 -2.02 -3.62
C LEU A 53 -8.33 -0.64 -4.25
N LEU A 54 -7.66 0.41 -3.76
CA LEU A 54 -7.75 1.76 -4.33
C LEU A 54 -7.14 1.85 -5.74
N GLN A 55 -6.18 0.99 -6.05
CA GLN A 55 -5.55 0.87 -7.36
C GLN A 55 -6.28 -0.08 -8.32
N ALA A 56 -7.35 -0.75 -7.87
CA ALA A 56 -8.07 -1.75 -8.65
C ALA A 56 -8.90 -1.10 -9.78
N ASP A 57 -8.24 -0.82 -10.89
CA ASP A 57 -8.80 -0.27 -12.11
C ASP A 57 -9.09 -1.37 -13.15
N PRO A 58 -10.35 -1.52 -13.62
CA PRO A 58 -10.70 -2.51 -14.63
C PRO A 58 -10.00 -2.30 -15.98
N HIS A 59 -9.33 -1.18 -16.24
CA HIS A 59 -8.63 -0.92 -17.50
C HIS A 59 -7.12 -1.23 -17.43
N VAL A 60 -6.62 -1.61 -16.25
CA VAL A 60 -5.20 -1.86 -16.04
C VAL A 60 -4.91 -3.36 -16.02
N PHE A 61 -3.87 -3.74 -16.75
CA PHE A 61 -3.35 -5.10 -16.78
C PHE A 61 -1.94 -5.11 -16.17
N ALA A 62 -1.71 -6.02 -15.24
CA ALA A 62 -0.42 -6.23 -14.61
C ALA A 62 0.14 -7.60 -15.01
N ARG A 63 1.46 -7.72 -15.13
CA ARG A 63 2.10 -9.04 -15.28
C ARG A 63 2.04 -9.77 -13.94
N LYS A 64 1.55 -11.00 -13.95
CA LYS A 64 1.48 -11.84 -12.74
C LYS A 64 2.83 -11.96 -12.04
N GLU A 65 3.88 -12.20 -12.82
CA GLU A 65 5.26 -12.31 -12.32
C GLU A 65 5.71 -11.06 -11.54
N THR A 66 5.32 -9.86 -12.00
CA THR A 66 5.64 -8.61 -11.29
C THR A 66 4.92 -8.54 -9.95
N LEU A 67 3.64 -8.93 -9.91
CA LEU A 67 2.85 -8.98 -8.68
C LEU A 67 3.35 -10.07 -7.70
N GLU A 68 3.91 -11.16 -8.22
CA GLU A 68 4.53 -12.21 -7.39
C GLU A 68 5.85 -11.72 -6.81
N GLN A 69 6.68 -11.05 -7.61
CA GLN A 69 7.97 -10.49 -7.18
C GLN A 69 7.81 -9.38 -6.12
N ASP A 70 6.81 -8.52 -6.26
CA ASP A 70 6.55 -7.47 -5.27
C ASP A 70 5.73 -7.97 -4.05
N GLY A 71 5.20 -9.19 -4.12
CA GLY A 71 4.38 -9.82 -3.07
C GLY A 71 2.92 -9.37 -3.01
N SER A 72 2.46 -8.58 -3.98
CA SER A 72 1.06 -8.12 -4.06
C SER A 72 0.11 -9.19 -4.58
N TRP A 73 0.63 -10.22 -5.26
CA TRP A 73 -0.18 -11.32 -5.79
C TRP A 73 -0.95 -12.07 -4.69
N SER A 74 -0.28 -12.43 -3.60
CA SER A 74 -0.93 -13.12 -2.47
C SER A 74 -2.01 -12.25 -1.80
N LEU A 75 -1.76 -10.94 -1.70
CA LEU A 75 -2.71 -9.97 -1.15
C LEU A 75 -3.93 -9.78 -2.06
N LEU A 76 -3.73 -9.75 -3.38
CA LEU A 76 -4.83 -9.72 -4.34
C LEU A 76 -5.69 -10.98 -4.24
N LYS A 77 -5.07 -12.16 -4.13
CA LYS A 77 -5.81 -13.42 -3.91
C LYS A 77 -6.60 -13.41 -2.59
N ASP A 78 -6.03 -12.87 -1.52
CA ASP A 78 -6.73 -12.73 -0.24
C ASP A 78 -7.91 -11.76 -0.35
N LEU A 79 -7.72 -10.61 -1.02
CA LEU A 79 -8.79 -9.66 -1.33
C LEU A 79 -9.92 -10.28 -2.17
N GLU A 80 -9.58 -11.16 -3.12
CA GLU A 80 -10.56 -11.88 -3.93
C GLU A 80 -11.38 -12.85 -3.07
N VAL A 81 -10.71 -13.65 -2.22
CA VAL A 81 -11.38 -14.57 -1.28
C VAL A 81 -12.30 -13.81 -0.31
N LYS A 82 -11.87 -12.64 0.16
CA LYS A 82 -12.68 -11.74 1.01
C LYS A 82 -13.77 -10.98 0.24
N GLY A 83 -13.83 -11.15 -1.09
CA GLY A 83 -14.85 -10.60 -1.97
C GLY A 83 -14.70 -9.10 -2.25
N PHE A 84 -13.51 -8.51 -2.08
CA PHE A 84 -13.26 -7.09 -2.36
C PHE A 84 -12.85 -6.82 -3.80
N VAL A 85 -12.21 -7.78 -4.46
CA VAL A 85 -11.79 -7.68 -5.86
C VAL A 85 -12.23 -8.90 -6.65
N GLU A 86 -12.29 -8.75 -7.98
CA GLU A 86 -12.49 -9.83 -8.93
C GLU A 86 -11.25 -9.88 -9.83
N ILE A 87 -10.62 -11.05 -9.92
CA ILE A 87 -9.38 -11.23 -10.68
C ILE A 87 -9.67 -12.05 -11.94
N HIS A 88 -9.20 -11.54 -13.07
CA HIS A 88 -9.25 -12.23 -14.35
C HIS A 88 -7.81 -12.45 -14.83
N GLU A 89 -7.37 -13.71 -14.82
CA GLU A 89 -6.09 -14.11 -15.38
C GLU A 89 -6.27 -14.48 -16.86
N SER A 90 -5.37 -13.99 -17.71
CA SER A 90 -5.36 -14.27 -19.13
C SER A 90 -3.94 -14.54 -19.61
N HIS A 91 -3.79 -15.46 -20.55
CA HIS A 91 -2.52 -15.69 -21.27
C HIS A 91 -2.44 -14.90 -22.59
N THR A 92 -3.43 -14.04 -22.82
CA THR A 92 -3.62 -13.24 -24.04
C THR A 92 -3.99 -11.80 -23.66
N LEU A 93 -3.41 -10.82 -24.35
CA LEU A 93 -3.80 -9.41 -24.17
C LEU A 93 -5.25 -9.19 -24.65
N PRO A 94 -5.98 -8.22 -24.07
CA PRO A 94 -7.37 -7.90 -24.45
C PRO A 94 -7.52 -7.47 -25.90
N ASP A 95 -6.45 -6.95 -26.49
CA ASP A 95 -6.45 -6.33 -27.83
C ASP A 95 -6.48 -7.37 -28.96
N GLY A 96 -6.60 -8.66 -28.64
CA GLY A 96 -6.61 -9.75 -29.62
C GLY A 96 -5.27 -9.96 -30.32
N ASP A 97 -4.23 -9.22 -29.92
CA ASP A 97 -2.88 -9.38 -30.45
C ASP A 97 -2.34 -10.71 -29.93
N ALA A 98 -2.46 -11.73 -30.77
CA ALA A 98 -2.19 -13.14 -30.50
C ALA A 98 -0.69 -13.45 -30.31
N LYS A 99 0.09 -12.50 -29.81
CA LYS A 99 1.33 -12.85 -29.13
C LYS A 99 0.91 -13.46 -27.81
N MET A 100 0.98 -14.79 -27.74
CA MET A 100 1.14 -15.47 -26.46
C MET A 100 2.28 -14.75 -25.75
N LEU A 101 1.94 -13.88 -24.81
CA LEU A 101 2.90 -13.48 -23.81
C LEU A 101 3.20 -14.80 -23.13
N GLY A 102 4.43 -15.29 -23.18
CA GLY A 102 4.86 -16.43 -22.36
C GLY A 102 4.77 -16.13 -20.84
N VAL A 103 3.91 -15.18 -20.45
CA VAL A 103 3.78 -14.50 -19.18
C VAL A 103 2.29 -14.30 -18.95
N SER A 104 1.78 -14.78 -17.81
CA SER A 104 0.39 -14.56 -17.40
C SER A 104 0.14 -13.08 -17.11
N VAL A 105 -0.92 -12.51 -17.67
CA VAL A 105 -1.40 -11.17 -17.36
C VAL A 105 -2.64 -11.25 -16.49
N VAL A 106 -2.74 -10.30 -15.57
CA VAL A 106 -3.78 -10.22 -14.55
C VAL A 106 -4.49 -8.90 -14.71
N GLN A 107 -5.80 -8.96 -14.85
CA GLN A 107 -6.70 -7.85 -14.66
C GLN A 107 -7.37 -8.03 -13.30
N TYR A 108 -7.48 -6.96 -12.52
CA TYR A 108 -8.22 -7.01 -11.26
C TYR A 108 -9.06 -5.75 -11.12
N ARG A 109 -10.30 -5.91 -10.66
CA ARG A 109 -11.23 -4.80 -10.47
C ARG A 109 -11.86 -4.87 -9.09
N ALA A 110 -12.21 -3.73 -8.51
CA ALA A 110 -13.00 -3.69 -7.29
C ALA A 110 -14.38 -4.31 -7.52
N SER A 111 -14.78 -5.26 -6.66
CA SER A 111 -16.12 -5.85 -6.64
C SER A 111 -17.16 -4.82 -6.16
N VAL A 112 -18.44 -5.19 -6.07
CA VAL A 112 -19.47 -4.32 -5.45
C VAL A 112 -19.08 -3.91 -4.04
N LYS A 113 -18.60 -4.87 -3.23
CA LYS A 113 -18.13 -4.65 -1.86
C LYS A 113 -16.88 -3.77 -1.85
N GLY A 114 -15.93 -4.04 -2.74
CA GLY A 114 -14.72 -3.23 -2.90
C GLY A 114 -15.01 -1.77 -3.21
N ARG A 115 -15.89 -1.51 -4.19
CA ARG A 115 -16.28 -0.15 -4.58
C ARG A 115 -16.97 0.61 -3.46
N ALA A 116 -17.78 -0.07 -2.64
CA ALA A 116 -18.41 0.55 -1.47
C ALA A 116 -17.37 1.03 -0.45
N VAL A 117 -16.33 0.24 -0.19
CA VAL A 117 -15.20 0.64 0.68
C VAL A 117 -14.43 1.81 0.08
N VAL A 118 -14.08 1.74 -1.21
CA VAL A 118 -13.38 2.84 -1.90
C VAL A 118 -14.19 4.14 -1.82
N ALA A 119 -15.50 4.09 -2.04
CA ALA A 119 -16.37 5.25 -1.91
C ALA A 119 -16.43 5.78 -0.48
N ALA A 120 -16.48 4.91 0.53
CA ALA A 120 -16.45 5.30 1.94
C ALA A 120 -15.12 5.95 2.37
N ILE A 121 -14.01 5.57 1.74
CA ILE A 121 -12.69 6.20 1.94
C ILE A 121 -12.65 7.59 1.30
N ASN A 122 -13.18 7.73 0.07
CA ASN A 122 -13.13 8.95 -0.71
C ASN A 122 -14.17 10.02 -0.34
N THR A 123 -15.08 9.74 0.61
CA THR A 123 -16.16 10.66 1.02
C THR A 123 -15.78 11.62 2.16
N LYS A 124 -14.48 11.73 2.48
CA LYS A 124 -13.92 12.69 3.44
C LYS A 124 -13.18 13.81 2.73
#